data_AF-A0A972DAN4-F1
#
_entry.id   AF-A0A972DAN4-F1
#
_cell.length_a   1.000
_cell.length_b   1.000
_cell.length_c   1.000
_cell.angle_alpha   90.00
_cell.angle_beta   90.00
_cell.angle_gamma   90.00
#
_symmetry.space_group_name_H-M   'P 1'
#
loop_
_entity.id
_entity.type
_entity.pdbx_description
1 polymer ?
#
loop_
_entity_poly.entity_id
_entity_poly.type
_entity_poly.pdbx_seq_one_letter_code
_entity_poly.pdbx_strand_id
1 'polypeptide(L)' 'MSTVDLKLDKRVVERNLRKGLLSKEEYQRYLEQLPDVSGNGEVLTYGSDDASDETQPREEQQ' A
#
# COMPACT_ATOMS: atom_id res chain seq x y z
N MET A 1 10.24 -15.25 -8.12
CA MET A 1 8.94 -14.74 -7.61
C MET A 1 7.93 -15.85 -7.72
N SER A 2 7.23 -16.19 -6.64
CA SER A 2 6.20 -17.23 -6.68
C SER A 2 4.93 -16.68 -7.33
N THR A 3 4.13 -17.53 -7.98
CA THR A 3 2.84 -17.13 -8.56
C THR A 3 1.81 -16.76 -7.49
N VAL A 4 2.03 -17.19 -6.25
CA VAL A 4 1.19 -16.87 -5.08
C VAL A 4 1.36 -15.40 -4.69
N ASP A 5 2.58 -14.87 -4.72
CA ASP A 5 2.87 -13.46 -4.42
C ASP A 5 2.09 -12.52 -5.35
N LEU A 6 1.95 -12.89 -6.63
CA LEU A 6 1.22 -12.10 -7.63
C LEU A 6 -0.30 -12.10 -7.42
N LYS A 7 -0.85 -13.13 -6.77
CA LYS A 7 -2.31 -13.18 -6.49
C LYS A 7 -2.70 -12.21 -5.39
N LEU A 8 -1.80 -12.01 -4.42
CA LEU A 8 -2.00 -11.23 -3.21
C LEU A 8 -1.44 -9.79 -3.31
N ASP A 9 -0.82 -9.43 -4.44
CA ASP A 9 -0.38 -8.04 -4.67
C ASP A 9 -1.59 -7.08 -4.62
N LYS A 10 -1.47 -6.04 -3.77
CA LYS A 10 -2.50 -5.04 -3.50
C LYS A 10 -3.08 -4.38 -4.75
N ARG A 11 -2.32 -4.31 -5.84
CA ARG A 11 -2.75 -3.72 -7.12
C ARG A 11 -3.74 -4.59 -7.89
N VAL A 12 -3.76 -5.90 -7.63
CA VAL A 12 -4.54 -6.88 -8.41
C VAL A 12 -5.44 -7.76 -7.56
N VAL A 13 -5.31 -7.73 -6.23
CA VAL A 13 -6.05 -8.61 -5.31
C VAL A 13 -7.56 -8.51 -5.46
N GLU A 14 -8.12 -7.30 -5.61
CA GLU A 14 -9.55 -7.11 -5.82
C GLU A 14 -10.04 -7.72 -7.14
N ARG A 15 -9.25 -7.55 -8.21
CA ARG A 15 -9.56 -8.13 -9.52
C ARG A 15 -9.55 -9.65 -9.41
N ASN A 16 -8.58 -10.21 -8.69
CA ASN A 16 -8.44 -11.64 -8.52
C ASN A 16 -9.60 -12.23 -7.69
N LEU A 17 -10.05 -11.53 -6.64
CA LEU A 17 -11.27 -11.86 -5.88
C LEU A 17 -12.51 -11.85 -6.79
N ARG A 18 -12.71 -10.79 -7.58
CA ARG A 18 -13.84 -10.69 -8.53
C ARG A 18 -13.83 -11.79 -9.59
N LYS A 19 -12.65 -12.21 -10.03
CA LYS A 19 -12.47 -13.28 -11.03
C LYS A 19 -12.48 -14.69 -10.42
N GLY A 20 -12.58 -14.83 -9.09
CA GLY A 20 -12.51 -16.13 -8.42
C GLY A 20 -11.13 -16.79 -8.47
N LEU A 21 -10.07 -16.04 -8.80
CA LEU A 21 -8.69 -16.53 -8.81
C LEU A 21 -8.07 -16.60 -7.41
N LEU A 22 -8.72 -15.95 -6.44
CA LEU A 22 -8.43 -15.92 -5.02
C LEU A 22 -9.77 -15.98 -4.29
N SER A 23 -9.92 -16.86 -3.29
CA SER A 23 -11.13 -16.89 -2.46
C SER A 23 -11.08 -15.86 -1.33
N LYS A 24 -12.25 -15.53 -0.75
CA LYS A 24 -12.32 -14.63 0.41
C LYS A 24 -11.60 -15.22 1.62
N GLU A 25 -11.73 -16.53 1.82
CA GLU A 25 -11.13 -17.27 2.92
C GLU A 25 -9.61 -17.34 2.80
N GLU A 26 -9.09 -17.54 1.58
CA GLU A 26 -7.65 -17.50 1.30
C GLU A 26 -7.07 -16.11 1.58
N TYR A 27 -7.76 -15.05 1.15
CA TYR A 27 -7.35 -13.68 1.41
C TYR A 27 -7.38 -13.35 2.91
N GLN A 28 -8.43 -13.77 3.62
CA GLN A 28 -8.56 -13.57 5.06
C GLN A 28 -7.42 -14.24 5.84
N ARG A 29 -7.09 -15.50 5.53
CA ARG A 29 -5.96 -16.20 6.15
C ARG A 29 -4.63 -15.49 5.89
N TYR A 30 -4.45 -14.94 4.69
CA TYR A 30 -3.26 -14.14 4.39
C TYR A 30 -3.19 -12.87 5.25
N LEU A 31 -4.30 -12.15 5.40
CA LEU A 31 -4.36 -10.95 6.24
C LEU A 31 -4.04 -11.25 7.70
N GLU A 32 -4.53 -12.36 8.24
CA GLU A 32 -4.27 -12.80 9.62
C GLU A 32 -2.80 -13.17 9.87
N GLN A 33 -2.04 -13.51 8.81
CA GLN A 33 -0.61 -13.81 8.91
C GLN A 33 0.28 -12.56 8.84
N LEU A 34 -0.28 -11.40 8.46
CA LEU A 34 0.50 -10.18 8.36
C LEU A 34 0.85 -9.65 9.76
N PRO A 35 2.12 -9.30 10.02
CA PRO A 35 2.51 -8.70 11.29
C PRO A 35 1.91 -7.30 11.43
N ASP A 36 1.61 -6.90 12.68
CA ASP A 36 1.29 -5.51 12.97
C ASP A 36 2.55 -4.64 12.79
N VAL A 37 2.50 -3.76 11.80
CA VAL A 37 3.56 -2.81 11.46
C VAL A 37 3.10 -1.36 11.62
N SER A 38 1.97 -1.14 12.30
CA SER A 38 1.41 0.21 12.52
C SER A 38 2.37 1.16 13.22
N GLY A 39 3.26 0.64 14.08
CA GLY A 39 4.29 1.41 14.77
C GLY A 39 5.51 1.80 13.93
N ASN A 40 5.63 1.32 12.69
CA ASN A 40 6.76 1.63 11.82
C ASN A 40 6.60 2.95 11.06
N GLY A 41 5.48 3.67 11.26
CA GLY A 41 5.23 4.95 10.62
C GLY A 41 6.10 6.06 11.20
N GLU A 42 6.78 6.79 10.34
CA GLU A 42 7.44 8.04 10.72
C GLU A 42 6.40 9.15 10.88
N VAL A 43 6.50 9.92 11.97
CA VAL A 43 5.62 11.06 12.22
C VAL A 43 6.14 12.24 11.41
N LEU A 44 5.43 12.61 10.35
CA LEU A 44 5.69 13.84 9.61
C LEU A 44 5.13 15.02 10.41
N THR A 45 6.02 15.76 11.08
CA THR A 45 5.69 17.05 11.68
C THR A 45 5.92 18.15 10.67
N TYR A 46 4.85 18.77 10.16
CA TYR A 46 4.97 20.01 9.42
C TYR A 46 5.26 21.15 10.41
N GLY A 47 6.51 21.59 10.49
CA GLY A 47 6.84 22.83 11.19
C GLY A 47 6.42 24.02 10.35
N SER A 48 5.63 24.93 10.90
CA SER A 48 5.77 26.32 10.52
C SER A 48 7.15 26.77 11.03
N ASP A 49 8.06 27.06 10.11
CA ASP A 49 9.43 27.54 10.31
C ASP A 49 10.47 26.48 10.72
N ASP A 50 11.03 25.73 9.77
CA ASP A 50 12.32 26.09 9.13
C ASP A 50 12.68 25.05 8.05
N ALA A 51 13.51 25.50 7.13
CA ALA A 51 13.65 25.12 5.73
C ALA A 51 14.15 23.70 5.40
N SER A 52 13.96 23.38 4.10
CA SER A 52 14.55 22.33 3.28
C SER A 52 13.97 20.92 3.38
N ASP A 53 12.83 20.72 2.71
CA ASP A 53 12.80 19.63 1.72
C ASP A 53 11.95 20.07 0.52
N GLU A 54 12.57 20.08 -0.65
CA GLU A 54 12.04 20.68 -1.87
C GLU A 54 10.79 19.93 -2.35
N THR A 55 9.61 20.46 -2.02
CA THR A 55 8.39 20.08 -2.69
C THR A 55 8.40 20.74 -4.07
N GLN A 56 8.86 20.01 -5.09
CA GLN A 56 8.78 20.45 -6.48
C GLN A 56 7.31 20.71 -6.86
N PRO A 57 6.92 21.94 -7.25
CA PRO A 57 5.55 22.23 -7.64
C PRO A 57 5.26 21.58 -8.99
N ARG A 58 4.14 20.86 -9.06
CA ARG A 58 3.60 20.31 -10.30
C ARG A 58 2.98 21.48 -11.09
N GLU A 59 3.69 21.98 -12.09
CA GLU A 59 3.17 23.00 -13.01
C GLU A 59 1.95 22.45 -13.77
N GLU A 60 0.75 22.90 -13.40
CA GLU A 60 -0.42 22.80 -14.27
C GLU A 60 -0.29 23.86 -15.36
N GLN A 61 0.08 23.40 -16.56
CA GLN A 61 0.05 24.21 -17.78
C GLN A 61 -1.42 24.50 -18.16
N GLN A 62 -1.80 25.78 -18.18
CA GLN A 62 -2.90 26.31 -19.00
C GLN A 62 -2.48 27.65 -19.61
#